data_AF-A0A658NWC3-F1
#
_entry.id   AF-A0A658NWC3-F1
#
_cell.length_a   1.000
_cell.length_b   1.000
_cell.length_c   1.000
_cell.angle_alpha   90.00
_cell.angle_beta   90.00
_cell.angle_gamma   90.00
#
_symmetry.space_group_name_H-M   'P 1'
#
loop_
_entity.id
_entity.type
_entity.pdbx_description
1 polymer ?
#
loop_
_entity_poly.entity_id
_entity_poly.type
_entity_poly.pdbx_seq_one_letter_code
_entity_poly.pdbx_strand_id
1 'polypeptide(L)'
;TAKDAGMGYILFLTKHHDGFCLWDTKTTDFKVTNSPLKKDVLSELQTSCDKYGLKLALYFSEGDWTWLKDAPQDGLVPGSP
;
A
#
# COMPACT_ATOMS: atom_id res chain seq x y z
N THR A 1 4.71 9.26 -19.65
CA THR A 1 4.44 9.22 -18.19
C THR A 1 2.97 9.55 -17.94
N ALA A 2 2.46 9.48 -16.70
CA ALA A 2 1.06 9.83 -16.41
C ALA A 2 0.70 11.26 -16.88
N LYS A 3 1.62 12.21 -16.71
CA LYS A 3 1.49 13.58 -17.21
C LYS A 3 1.37 13.64 -18.74
N ASP A 4 2.28 12.98 -19.47
CA ASP A 4 2.28 13.01 -20.94
C ASP A 4 1.03 12.34 -21.53
N ALA A 5 0.43 11.41 -20.77
CA ALA A 5 -0.82 10.74 -21.12
C ALA A 5 -2.07 11.56 -20.78
N GLY A 6 -1.94 12.77 -20.21
CA GLY A 6 -3.06 13.63 -19.84
C GLY A 6 -3.88 13.12 -18.66
N MET A 7 -3.32 12.27 -17.80
CA MET A 7 -4.00 11.77 -16.61
C MET A 7 -4.20 12.89 -15.58
N GLY A 8 -5.34 12.88 -14.87
CA GLY A 8 -5.62 13.85 -13.80
C GLY A 8 -5.24 13.38 -12.39
N TYR A 9 -5.03 12.08 -12.21
CA TYR A 9 -4.69 11.50 -10.91
C TYR A 9 -3.99 10.14 -11.04
N ILE A 10 -3.41 9.68 -9.94
CA ILE A 10 -2.86 8.33 -9.77
C ILE A 10 -3.61 7.67 -8.61
N LEU A 11 -4.12 6.45 -8.81
CA LEU A 11 -4.55 5.57 -7.72
C LEU A 11 -3.38 4.66 -7.35
N PHE A 12 -2.84 4.83 -6.15
CA PHE A 12 -1.65 4.14 -5.71
C PHE A 12 -1.99 3.05 -4.69
N LEU A 13 -1.51 1.84 -4.94
CA LEU A 13 -1.61 0.70 -4.02
C LEU A 13 -0.66 0.93 -2.85
N THR A 14 -1.18 1.32 -1.69
CA THR A 14 -0.36 1.49 -0.48
C THR A 14 -0.16 0.17 0.26
N LYS A 15 -1.22 -0.65 0.32
CA LYS A 15 -1.22 -2.01 0.88
C LYS A 15 -2.16 -2.91 0.06
N HIS A 16 -1.71 -4.13 -0.26
CA HIS A 16 -2.54 -5.17 -0.86
C HIS A 16 -2.81 -6.31 0.14
N HIS A 17 -3.46 -7.38 -0.30
CA HIS A 17 -3.87 -8.48 0.57
C HIS A 17 -2.70 -9.23 1.24
N ASP A 18 -1.51 -9.22 0.64
CA ASP A 18 -0.30 -9.81 1.22
C ASP A 18 0.21 -9.04 2.46
N GLY A 19 -0.26 -7.80 2.67
CA GLY A 19 0.04 -7.00 3.87
C GLY A 19 1.29 -6.12 3.77
N PHE A 20 2.03 -6.14 2.65
CA PHE A 20 3.23 -5.32 2.49
C PHE A 20 2.87 -3.84 2.30
N CYS A 21 3.49 -2.97 3.11
CA CYS A 21 3.21 -1.54 3.12
C CYS A 21 4.23 -0.74 2.29
N LEU A 22 3.78 0.04 1.31
CA LEU A 22 4.62 0.91 0.48
C LEU A 22 4.88 2.32 1.06
N TRP A 23 4.62 2.51 2.36
CA TRP A 23 4.94 3.73 3.10
C TRP A 23 5.62 3.41 4.44
N ASP A 24 6.22 4.40 5.10
CA ASP A 24 6.89 4.21 6.39
C ASP A 24 5.90 4.15 7.56
N THR A 25 5.13 3.06 7.63
CA THR A 25 4.18 2.84 8.73
C THR A 25 4.86 2.55 10.06
N LYS A 26 4.19 2.90 11.17
CA LYS A 26 4.60 2.52 12.54
C LYS A 26 3.88 1.27 13.06
N THR A 27 3.00 0.67 12.27
CA THR A 27 2.11 -0.43 12.70
C THR A 27 2.64 -1.83 12.39
N THR A 28 3.62 -1.96 11.49
CA THR A 28 4.23 -3.24 11.12
C THR A 28 5.64 -3.04 10.57
N ASP A 29 6.50 -4.04 10.75
CA ASP A 29 7.83 -4.09 10.14
C ASP A 29 7.80 -4.59 8.69
N PHE A 30 6.67 -5.12 8.22
CA PHE A 30 6.49 -5.60 6.84
C PHE A 30 6.20 -4.43 5.88
N LYS A 31 7.21 -3.59 5.69
CA LYS A 31 7.14 -2.32 4.97
C LYS A 31 8.36 -2.05 4.10
N VAL A 32 8.19 -1.17 3.11
CA VAL A 32 9.21 -0.86 2.11
C VAL A 32 10.47 -0.21 2.67
N THR A 33 10.38 0.55 3.77
CA THR A 33 11.56 1.12 4.45
C THR A 33 12.44 0.06 5.12
N ASN A 34 11.91 -1.15 5.34
CA ASN A 34 12.67 -2.29 5.81
C ASN A 34 13.20 -3.18 4.66
N SER A 35 12.70 -3.01 3.43
CA SER A 35 13.21 -3.71 2.23
C SER A 35 14.57 -3.16 1.76
N PRO A 36 15.26 -3.78 0.78
CA PRO A 36 16.49 -3.23 0.20
C PRO A 36 16.33 -1.82 -0.40
N LEU A 37 15.11 -1.42 -0.77
CA LEU A 37 14.85 -0.09 -1.32
C LEU A 37 15.01 1.04 -0.29
N LYS A 38 14.74 0.77 1.01
CA LYS A 38 14.93 1.70 2.14
C LYS A 38 14.34 3.11 1.94
N LYS A 39 13.27 3.22 1.15
CA LYS A 39 12.62 4.49 0.81
C LYS A 39 11.13 4.44 1.10
N ASP A 40 10.55 5.58 1.48
CA ASP A 40 9.10 5.75 1.52
C ASP A 40 8.58 6.08 0.13
N VAL A 41 8.03 5.07 -0.55
CA VAL A 41 7.57 5.18 -1.94
C VAL A 41 6.35 6.10 -2.03
N LEU A 42 5.45 6.05 -1.06
CA LEU A 42 4.27 6.91 -1.02
C LEU A 42 4.68 8.40 -0.93
N SER A 43 5.64 8.72 -0.06
CA SER A 43 6.15 10.09 0.09
C SER A 43 6.84 10.61 -1.19
N GLU A 44 7.68 9.78 -1.82
CA GLU A 44 8.32 10.13 -3.11
C GLU A 44 7.28 10.33 -4.22
N LEU A 45 6.25 9.46 -4.29
CA LEU A 45 5.18 9.58 -5.26
C LEU A 45 4.33 10.83 -5.04
N GLN A 46 3.98 11.16 -3.79
CA GLN A 46 3.25 12.38 -3.46
C GLN A 46 4.02 13.62 -3.92
N THR A 47 5.31 13.70 -3.60
CA THR A 47 6.19 14.80 -4.04
C THR A 47 6.20 14.94 -5.57
N SER A 48 6.22 13.82 -6.30
CA SER A 48 6.16 13.83 -7.76
C SER A 48 4.79 14.26 -8.29
N CYS A 49 3.70 13.79 -7.68
CA CYS A 49 2.34 14.18 -8.04
C CYS A 49 2.12 15.68 -7.85
N ASP A 50 2.54 16.23 -6.71
CA ASP A 50 2.45 17.67 -6.41
C ASP A 50 3.24 18.51 -7.43
N LYS A 51 4.45 18.06 -7.79
CA LYS A 51 5.29 18.72 -8.82
C LYS A 51 4.61 18.80 -10.17
N TYR A 52 3.82 17.79 -10.55
CA TYR A 52 3.20 17.69 -11.87
C TYR A 52 1.71 18.02 -11.88
N GLY A 53 1.14 18.44 -10.74
CA GLY A 53 -0.28 18.78 -10.62
C GLY A 53 -1.23 17.58 -10.75
N LEU A 54 -0.75 16.38 -10.42
CA LEU A 54 -1.56 15.16 -10.41
C LEU A 54 -2.18 14.97 -9.03
N LYS A 55 -3.46 14.61 -8.96
CA LYS A 55 -4.07 14.19 -7.67
C LYS A 55 -3.56 12.79 -7.30
N LEU A 56 -3.35 12.55 -6.01
CA LEU A 56 -2.99 11.23 -5.51
C LEU A 56 -4.17 10.65 -4.72
N ALA A 57 -4.64 9.47 -5.14
CA ALA A 57 -5.62 8.66 -4.44
C ALA A 57 -4.95 7.39 -3.91
N LEU A 58 -5.38 6.89 -2.75
CA LEU A 58 -4.79 5.72 -2.10
C LEU A 58 -5.75 4.54 -2.20
N TYR A 59 -5.23 3.40 -2.67
CA TYR A 59 -5.85 2.10 -2.51
C TYR A 59 -5.27 1.42 -1.29
N PHE A 60 -6.14 0.95 -0.40
CA PHE A 60 -5.77 0.19 0.78
C PHE A 60 -6.66 -1.03 0.88
N SER A 61 -6.06 -2.22 0.90
CA SER A 61 -6.78 -3.45 1.18
C SER A 61 -7.04 -3.61 2.68
N GLU A 62 -8.31 -3.65 3.08
CA GLU A 62 -8.68 -4.03 4.45
C GLU A 62 -8.24 -5.47 4.74
N GLY A 63 -8.54 -6.41 3.84
CA GLY A 63 -8.12 -7.80 3.98
C GLY A 63 -6.59 -7.93 4.03
N ASP A 64 -6.10 -8.71 4.97
CA ASP A 64 -4.68 -8.96 5.17
C ASP A 64 -4.43 -10.45 5.46
N TRP A 65 -3.71 -11.11 4.57
CA TRP A 65 -3.39 -12.53 4.68
C TRP A 65 -2.37 -12.82 5.77
N THR A 66 -1.68 -11.81 6.30
CA THR A 66 -0.84 -12.02 7.48
C THR A 66 -1.66 -12.40 8.71
N TRP A 67 -2.95 -12.03 8.77
CA TRP A 67 -3.87 -12.46 9.81
C TRP A 67 -4.14 -13.97 9.78
N LEU A 68 -3.98 -14.63 8.63
CA LEU A 68 -4.16 -16.08 8.51
C LEU A 68 -3.11 -16.88 9.28
N LYS A 69 -1.97 -16.26 9.64
CA LYS A 69 -0.97 -16.92 10.50
C LYS A 69 -1.52 -17.25 11.87
N ASP A 70 -2.45 -16.44 12.36
CA ASP A 70 -3.09 -16.61 13.66
C ASP A 70 -4.50 -17.21 13.52
N ALA A 71 -4.93 -17.53 12.29
CA ALA A 71 -6.26 -18.08 12.05
C ALA A 71 -6.34 -19.55 12.50
N PRO A 72 -7.49 -19.98 13.05
CA PRO A 72 -7.81 -21.38 13.25
C PRO A 72 -7.59 -22.20 11.97
N GLN A 73 -6.87 -23.32 12.08
CA GLN A 73 -6.58 -24.21 10.94
C GLN A 73 -7.78 -25.08 10.55
N ASP A 74 -8.90 -24.92 11.24
CA ASP A 74 -10.20 -25.55 10.91
C ASP A 74 -10.88 -24.92 9.69
N GLY A 75 -10.28 -23.87 9.11
CA GLY A 75 -10.77 -23.19 7.91
C GLY A 75 -11.83 -22.14 8.19
N LEU A 76 -12.15 -21.86 9.46
CA LEU A 76 -13.09 -20.82 9.86
C LEU A 76 -12.33 -19.58 10.30
N VAL A 77 -12.27 -18.57 9.42
CA VAL A 77 -11.75 -17.25 9.79
C VAL A 77 -12.86 -16.48 10.52
N PRO A 78 -12.72 -16.13 11.80
CA PRO A 78 -13.75 -15.40 12.54
C PRO A 78 -14.06 -14.06 11.87
N GLY A 79 -15.32 -13.82 11.52
CA GLY A 79 -15.76 -12.58 10.85
C GLY A 79 -15.72 -12.59 9.32
N SER A 80 -15.47 -13.74 8.70
CA SER A 80 -15.82 -13.96 7.29
C SER A 80 -17.35 -13.90 7.12
N PRO A 81 -17.90 -13.24 6.09
CA PRO A 81 -19.32 -13.35 5.78
C PRO A 81 -19.75 -14.79 5.46
#